data_AF-A0A971GC65-F1
#
_entry.id   AF-A0A971GC65-F1
#
_cell.length_a   1.000
_cell.length_b   1.000
_cell.length_c   1.000
_cell.angle_alpha   90.00
_cell.angle_beta   90.00
_cell.angle_gamma   90.00
#
_symmetry.space_group_name_H-M   'P 1'
#
loop_
_entity.id
_entity.type
_entity.pdbx_description
1 polymer ?
#
loop_
_entity_poly.entity_id
_entity_poly.type
_entity_poly.pdbx_seq_one_letter_code
_entity_poly.pdbx_strand_id
1 'polypeptide(L)'
;MMKKQLNNSWNGIPDATGYLFSFAKSLACAVKNSPWSEYTEDIVATSGFAFRMWVSKDLCPSATSIWDFSNQKRWVENGGLICDYVGRYWDQEHIEEEKRLEAIKIIKASIDRGIPAVSWDIGVPEWGLITGYDDASQMFYILPINTEKSDPAINMPYDALGKREIPILSVLTITGGSDKAKEDILRDTMKLAVHHLKGKEWCENAKGLDAYPALIRIFEDNPDISASWNAEYFLGTYGALKEYAYKYFEKAGRTELAELYRNVFHAWMEAFKIKTNEDATLPETRARIASLLKSTYENETKAVRIMESLVI
;
A
#
# COMPACT_ATOMS: atom_id res chain seq x y z
N MET A 1 13.96 -32.57 7.22
CA MET A 1 13.51 -31.57 6.24
C MET A 1 12.25 -30.93 6.80
N MET A 2 12.20 -29.60 6.86
CA MET A 2 11.09 -28.86 7.46
C MET A 2 10.13 -28.38 6.39
N LYS A 3 8.84 -28.45 6.71
CA LYS A 3 7.73 -27.92 5.91
C LYS A 3 6.78 -27.21 6.86
N LYS A 4 6.38 -26.00 6.50
CA LYS A 4 5.38 -25.24 7.26
C LYS A 4 4.52 -24.42 6.33
N GLN A 5 3.22 -24.40 6.59
CA GLN A 5 2.27 -23.60 5.84
C GLN A 5 1.26 -22.98 6.80
N LEU A 6 1.08 -21.68 6.69
CA LEU A 6 0.11 -20.90 7.46
C LEU A 6 -1.22 -20.89 6.71
N ASN A 7 -2.32 -20.93 7.46
CA ASN A 7 -3.67 -20.82 6.90
C ASN A 7 -4.12 -19.35 6.90
N ASN A 8 -3.54 -18.54 5.99
CA ASN A 8 -3.89 -17.13 5.85
C ASN A 8 -4.87 -16.91 4.69
N SER A 9 -5.71 -15.89 4.81
CA SER A 9 -6.60 -15.42 3.73
C SER A 9 -6.79 -13.91 3.83
N TRP A 10 -7.26 -13.30 2.74
CA TRP A 10 -7.57 -11.86 2.69
C TRP A 10 -8.82 -11.46 3.49
N ASN A 11 -9.54 -12.43 4.08
CA ASN A 11 -10.79 -12.17 4.79
C ASN A 11 -10.56 -11.22 5.97
N GLY A 12 -11.43 -10.23 6.12
CA GLY A 12 -11.40 -9.25 7.20
C GLY A 12 -10.29 -8.20 7.07
N ILE A 13 -9.74 -7.99 5.88
CA ILE A 13 -8.99 -6.78 5.54
C ILE A 13 -9.95 -5.82 4.82
N PRO A 14 -10.20 -4.61 5.36
CA PRO A 14 -11.08 -3.63 4.73
C PRO A 14 -10.58 -3.24 3.33
N ASP A 15 -11.48 -3.28 2.34
CA ASP A 15 -11.18 -2.93 0.96
C ASP A 15 -12.48 -2.42 0.31
N ALA A 16 -12.74 -1.12 0.46
CA ALA A 16 -13.99 -0.50 0.05
C ALA A 16 -14.25 -0.52 -1.46
N THR A 17 -13.20 -0.71 -2.27
CA THR A 17 -13.26 -0.60 -3.74
C THR A 17 -12.91 -1.92 -4.43
N GLY A 18 -12.34 -2.89 -3.72
CA GLY A 18 -11.72 -4.09 -4.31
C GLY A 18 -10.34 -3.82 -4.91
N TYR A 19 -9.87 -2.57 -4.86
CA TYR A 19 -8.62 -2.10 -5.45
C TYR A 19 -7.63 -1.61 -4.39
N LEU A 20 -7.79 -1.96 -3.10
CA LEU A 20 -6.83 -1.55 -2.09
C LEU A 20 -5.40 -1.92 -2.52
N PHE A 21 -4.52 -0.93 -2.42
CA PHE A 21 -3.11 -1.06 -2.78
C PHE A 21 -2.50 -2.36 -2.23
N SER A 22 -1.93 -3.17 -3.11
CA SER A 22 -1.55 -4.56 -2.83
C SER A 22 -0.54 -4.70 -1.69
N PHE A 23 0.42 -3.78 -1.55
CA PHE A 23 1.32 -3.78 -0.40
C PHE A 23 0.58 -3.47 0.91
N ALA A 24 -0.28 -2.45 0.93
CA ALA A 24 -1.04 -2.08 2.13
C ALA A 24 -1.94 -3.24 2.59
N LYS A 25 -2.61 -3.90 1.63
CA LYS A 25 -3.44 -5.10 1.89
C LYS A 25 -2.60 -6.27 2.42
N SER A 26 -1.44 -6.51 1.82
CA SER A 26 -0.48 -7.55 2.28
C SER A 26 0.04 -7.26 3.68
N LEU A 27 0.44 -6.02 3.95
CA LEU A 27 0.95 -5.59 5.26
C LEU A 27 -0.12 -5.72 6.34
N ALA A 28 -1.33 -5.19 6.11
CA ALA A 28 -2.45 -5.32 7.05
C ALA A 28 -2.77 -6.80 7.33
N CYS A 29 -2.73 -7.65 6.31
CA CYS A 29 -2.94 -9.09 6.45
C CYS A 29 -1.82 -9.77 7.25
N ALA A 30 -0.56 -9.41 7.03
CA ALA A 30 0.56 -9.93 7.82
C ALA A 30 0.45 -9.52 9.30
N VAL A 31 0.11 -8.25 9.57
CA VAL A 31 -0.12 -7.76 10.94
C VAL A 31 -1.30 -8.48 11.61
N LYS A 32 -2.40 -8.67 10.88
CA LYS A 32 -3.58 -9.41 11.37
C LYS A 32 -3.24 -10.82 11.83
N ASN A 33 -2.35 -11.49 11.11
CA ASN A 33 -1.92 -12.85 11.39
C ASN A 33 -0.66 -12.89 12.27
N SER A 34 -0.41 -11.84 13.05
CA SER A 34 0.70 -11.73 13.99
C SER A 34 0.18 -11.55 15.42
N PRO A 35 1.05 -11.63 16.45
CA PRO A 35 0.70 -11.26 17.82
C PRO A 35 0.22 -9.81 18.01
N TRP A 36 0.39 -8.95 17.00
CA TRP A 36 0.05 -7.53 17.04
C TRP A 36 -1.16 -7.17 16.16
N SER A 37 -2.13 -8.08 16.08
CA SER A 37 -3.35 -7.93 15.26
C SER A 37 -4.18 -6.67 15.57
N GLU A 38 -4.00 -6.06 16.74
CA GLU A 38 -4.62 -4.77 17.10
C GLU A 38 -4.17 -3.60 16.22
N TYR A 39 -3.05 -3.72 15.51
CA TYR A 39 -2.53 -2.71 14.57
C TYR A 39 -2.97 -2.95 13.12
N THR A 40 -3.80 -3.95 12.83
CA THR A 40 -4.18 -4.32 11.44
C THR A 40 -4.68 -3.15 10.61
N GLU A 41 -5.58 -2.33 11.16
CA GLU A 41 -6.09 -1.15 10.44
C GLU A 41 -5.10 0.02 10.52
N ASP A 42 -4.55 0.28 11.70
CA ASP A 42 -3.68 1.43 11.94
C ASP A 42 -2.41 1.38 11.07
N ILE A 43 -1.86 0.18 10.81
CA ILE A 43 -0.56 0.04 10.16
C ILE A 43 -0.51 0.68 8.77
N VAL A 44 -1.63 0.69 8.03
CA VAL A 44 -1.71 1.32 6.70
C VAL A 44 -1.56 2.84 6.79
N ALA A 45 -2.15 3.46 7.83
CA ALA A 45 -2.02 4.88 8.09
C ALA A 45 -0.66 5.22 8.70
N THR A 46 -0.23 4.48 9.73
CA THR A 46 1.00 4.78 10.47
C THR A 46 2.26 4.52 9.66
N SER A 47 2.20 3.63 8.66
CA SER A 47 3.28 3.46 7.69
C SER A 47 3.29 4.51 6.57
N GLY A 48 2.38 5.48 6.60
CA GLY A 48 2.35 6.59 5.64
C GLY A 48 1.64 6.27 4.32
N PHE A 49 1.40 5.00 3.99
CA PHE A 49 0.80 4.61 2.71
C PHE A 49 -0.60 5.16 2.48
N ALA A 50 -1.40 5.40 3.53
CA ALA A 50 -2.71 6.05 3.42
C ALA A 50 -2.65 7.49 2.84
N PHE A 51 -1.49 8.15 2.98
CA PHE A 51 -1.27 9.56 2.58
C PHE A 51 -0.47 9.70 1.29
N ARG A 52 -0.01 8.58 0.75
CA ARG A 52 0.93 8.52 -0.34
C ARG A 52 0.20 8.46 -1.67
N MET A 53 0.59 9.32 -2.61
CA MET A 53 -0.05 9.41 -3.92
C MET A 53 0.90 9.96 -4.97
N TRP A 54 0.81 9.43 -6.19
CA TRP A 54 1.33 10.04 -7.40
C TRP A 54 0.45 9.72 -8.60
N VAL A 55 0.69 10.41 -9.71
CA VAL A 55 -0.06 10.26 -10.95
C VAL A 55 0.91 10.29 -12.13
N SER A 56 1.01 9.17 -12.84
CA SER A 56 1.68 9.12 -14.14
C SER A 56 0.77 9.69 -15.23
N LYS A 57 1.35 10.13 -16.34
CA LYS A 57 0.61 10.79 -17.43
C LYS A 57 -0.46 9.90 -18.07
N ASP A 58 -0.24 8.59 -18.05
CA ASP A 58 -1.05 7.54 -18.67
C ASP A 58 -1.85 6.71 -17.65
N LEU A 59 -1.77 7.06 -16.36
CA LEU A 59 -2.33 6.27 -15.26
C LEU A 59 -1.87 4.81 -15.26
N CYS A 60 -0.61 4.54 -15.62
CA CYS A 60 -0.05 3.20 -15.58
C CYS A 60 -0.21 2.58 -14.16
N PRO A 61 -0.91 1.44 -14.00
CA PRO A 61 -1.17 0.82 -12.69
C PRO A 61 0.11 0.53 -11.90
N SER A 62 1.16 0.05 -12.59
CA SER A 62 2.45 -0.28 -11.97
C SER A 62 3.12 0.94 -11.35
N ALA A 63 2.79 2.16 -11.80
CA ALA A 63 3.27 3.37 -11.16
C ALA A 63 2.91 3.37 -9.68
N THR A 64 1.69 2.95 -9.29
CA THR A 64 1.24 2.88 -7.88
C THR A 64 2.09 1.97 -6.98
N SER A 65 2.93 1.13 -7.58
CA SER A 65 3.71 0.11 -6.91
C SER A 65 5.22 0.42 -6.79
N ILE A 66 5.74 1.58 -7.25
CA ILE A 66 7.21 1.83 -7.30
C ILE A 66 7.67 3.00 -6.42
N TRP A 67 8.31 2.73 -5.29
CA TRP A 67 8.85 3.78 -4.41
C TRP A 67 10.34 3.58 -4.11
N ASP A 68 10.88 4.47 -3.27
CA ASP A 68 12.16 4.21 -2.63
C ASP A 68 12.00 3.08 -1.60
N PHE A 69 12.08 1.84 -2.09
CA PHE A 69 11.93 0.61 -1.33
C PHE A 69 12.85 0.55 -0.09
N SER A 70 13.97 1.29 -0.09
CA SER A 70 14.89 1.35 1.06
C SER A 70 14.25 1.96 2.31
N ASN A 71 13.26 2.85 2.14
CA ASN A 71 12.55 3.47 3.25
C ASN A 71 11.39 2.61 3.79
N GLN A 72 10.98 1.56 3.08
CA GLN A 72 9.83 0.73 3.43
C GLN A 72 9.89 0.20 4.87
N LYS A 73 11.04 -0.35 5.27
CA LYS A 73 11.26 -0.84 6.64
C LYS A 73 10.99 0.26 7.65
N ARG A 74 11.64 1.41 7.49
CA ARG A 74 11.52 2.56 8.40
C ARG A 74 10.08 3.05 8.48
N TRP A 75 9.35 3.06 7.37
CA TRP A 75 7.94 3.47 7.34
C TRP A 75 7.06 2.48 8.09
N VAL A 76 7.22 1.17 7.89
CA VAL A 76 6.45 0.18 8.66
C VAL A 76 6.77 0.24 10.16
N GLU A 77 8.05 0.38 10.52
CA GLU A 77 8.48 0.51 11.92
C GLU A 77 7.98 1.81 12.57
N ASN A 78 7.60 2.82 11.79
CA ASN A 78 6.95 4.02 12.32
C ASN A 78 5.66 3.70 13.09
N GLY A 79 4.95 2.64 12.66
CA GLY A 79 3.72 2.15 13.25
C GLY A 79 3.88 1.36 14.56
N GLY A 80 5.08 1.36 15.15
CA GLY A 80 5.32 0.68 16.41
C GLY A 80 5.68 -0.80 16.27
N LEU A 81 5.94 -1.28 15.05
CA LEU A 81 6.42 -2.63 14.77
C LEU A 81 7.95 -2.67 14.61
N ILE A 82 8.53 -3.86 14.71
CA ILE A 82 9.93 -4.14 14.37
C ILE A 82 9.93 -5.10 13.19
N CYS A 83 10.77 -4.83 12.19
CA CYS A 83 10.79 -5.60 10.95
C CYS A 83 12.20 -6.05 10.56
N ASP A 84 12.30 -7.21 9.91
CA ASP A 84 13.43 -7.50 9.02
C ASP A 84 13.06 -7.12 7.60
N TYR A 85 14.07 -6.71 6.82
CA TYR A 85 13.90 -6.32 5.43
C TYR A 85 15.10 -6.72 4.59
N VAL A 86 14.83 -7.32 3.44
CA VAL A 86 15.86 -7.62 2.43
C VAL A 86 15.42 -7.01 1.10
N GLY A 87 16.28 -6.17 0.55
CA GLY A 87 16.07 -5.47 -0.71
C GLY A 87 17.20 -5.73 -1.71
N ARG A 88 16.84 -5.88 -2.98
CA ARG A 88 17.74 -5.84 -4.13
C ARG A 88 17.00 -5.18 -5.29
N TYR A 89 17.61 -4.19 -5.92
CA TYR A 89 16.96 -3.34 -6.93
C TYR A 89 17.71 -3.40 -8.27
N TRP A 90 17.38 -2.48 -9.18
CA TRP A 90 18.05 -2.34 -10.48
C TRP A 90 19.57 -2.24 -10.35
N ASP A 91 20.28 -2.82 -11.31
CA ASP A 91 21.74 -2.80 -11.46
C ASP A 91 22.51 -3.46 -10.30
N GLN A 92 21.86 -4.39 -9.57
CA GLN A 92 22.42 -5.12 -8.42
C GLN A 92 22.51 -6.63 -8.65
N GLU A 93 22.72 -7.10 -9.88
CA GLU A 93 22.78 -8.53 -10.24
C GLU A 93 23.93 -9.25 -9.52
N HIS A 94 25.03 -8.53 -9.25
CA HIS A 94 26.22 -9.04 -8.59
C HIS A 94 26.00 -9.52 -7.14
N ILE A 95 24.90 -9.10 -6.48
CA ILE A 95 24.51 -9.52 -5.13
C ILE A 95 23.20 -10.33 -5.10
N GLU A 96 22.74 -10.82 -6.27
CA GLU A 96 21.46 -11.52 -6.37
C GLU A 96 21.36 -12.72 -5.44
N GLU A 97 22.29 -13.66 -5.57
CA GLU A 97 22.23 -14.91 -4.82
C GLU A 97 22.33 -14.67 -3.31
N GLU A 98 23.24 -13.78 -2.89
CA GLU A 98 23.41 -13.39 -1.49
C GLU A 98 22.08 -12.87 -0.92
N LYS A 99 21.45 -11.90 -1.60
CA LYS A 99 20.20 -11.29 -1.13
C LYS A 99 19.02 -12.26 -1.17
N ARG A 100 18.96 -13.15 -2.15
CA ARG A 100 17.91 -14.17 -2.21
C ARG A 100 18.03 -15.16 -1.05
N LEU A 101 19.24 -15.62 -0.73
CA LEU A 101 19.47 -16.51 0.41
C LEU A 101 19.18 -15.81 1.75
N GLU A 102 19.54 -14.53 1.89
CA GLU A 102 19.18 -13.70 3.04
C GLU A 102 17.66 -13.57 3.19
N ALA A 103 16.94 -13.32 2.09
CA ALA A 103 15.48 -13.23 2.07
C ALA A 103 14.82 -14.56 2.46
N ILE A 104 15.27 -15.69 1.89
CA ILE A 104 14.78 -17.03 2.27
C ILE A 104 14.92 -17.25 3.77
N LYS A 105 16.05 -16.84 4.37
CA LYS A 105 16.29 -16.97 5.81
C LYS A 105 15.26 -16.19 6.64
N ILE A 106 15.01 -14.92 6.34
CA ILE A 106 14.05 -14.11 7.11
C ILE A 106 12.60 -14.58 6.91
N ILE A 107 12.25 -15.03 5.70
CA ILE A 107 10.94 -15.61 5.38
C ILE A 107 10.67 -16.83 6.25
N LYS A 108 11.60 -17.79 6.26
CA LYS A 108 11.46 -19.01 7.05
C LYS A 108 11.36 -18.70 8.54
N ALA A 109 12.21 -17.80 9.05
CA ALA A 109 12.14 -17.38 10.45
C ALA A 109 10.79 -16.74 10.81
N SER A 110 10.20 -15.94 9.91
CA SER A 110 8.87 -15.35 10.09
C SER A 110 7.76 -16.41 10.13
N ILE A 111 7.79 -17.34 9.17
CA ILE A 111 6.82 -18.43 9.09
C ILE A 111 6.94 -19.35 10.30
N ASP A 112 8.15 -19.59 10.81
CA ASP A 112 8.38 -20.35 12.04
C ASP A 112 7.75 -19.67 13.26
N ARG A 113 7.69 -18.33 13.30
CA ARG A 113 6.92 -17.56 14.30
C ARG A 113 5.41 -17.50 14.04
N GLY A 114 4.93 -18.01 12.90
CA GLY A 114 3.51 -18.01 12.55
C GLY A 114 3.05 -16.79 11.76
N ILE A 115 3.97 -15.96 11.25
CA ILE A 115 3.66 -14.69 10.58
C ILE A 115 4.06 -14.80 9.10
N PRO A 116 3.15 -14.50 8.14
CA PRO A 116 3.51 -14.52 6.72
C PRO A 116 4.45 -13.35 6.38
N ALA A 117 5.29 -13.54 5.36
CA ALA A 117 6.18 -12.50 4.85
C ALA A 117 5.49 -11.70 3.73
N VAL A 118 5.65 -10.37 3.74
CA VAL A 118 5.21 -9.52 2.62
C VAL A 118 6.31 -9.50 1.57
N SER A 119 5.98 -9.77 0.32
CA SER A 119 6.96 -9.82 -0.78
C SER A 119 6.45 -9.16 -2.04
N TRP A 120 7.37 -8.55 -2.77
CA TRP A 120 7.20 -8.14 -4.16
C TRP A 120 7.13 -9.36 -5.09
N ASP A 121 6.52 -9.16 -6.25
CA ASP A 121 6.36 -10.12 -7.35
C ASP A 121 5.75 -11.46 -6.94
N ILE A 122 4.66 -11.38 -6.18
CA ILE A 122 3.90 -12.57 -5.76
C ILE A 122 2.75 -12.85 -6.74
N GLY A 123 2.11 -11.81 -7.25
CA GLY A 123 1.13 -11.90 -8.35
C GLY A 123 0.89 -10.53 -8.96
N VAL A 124 -0.25 -10.37 -9.64
CA VAL A 124 -0.71 -9.09 -10.16
C VAL A 124 -1.97 -8.70 -9.39
N PRO A 125 -2.03 -7.51 -8.75
CA PRO A 125 -0.95 -6.53 -8.60
C PRO A 125 0.23 -7.06 -7.75
N GLU A 126 1.38 -6.40 -7.83
CA GLU A 126 2.75 -6.94 -7.63
C GLU A 126 3.01 -7.57 -6.26
N TRP A 127 2.34 -7.10 -5.21
CA TRP A 127 2.56 -7.55 -3.84
C TRP A 127 1.67 -8.70 -3.42
N GLY A 128 2.19 -9.53 -2.51
CA GLY A 128 1.42 -10.57 -1.85
C GLY A 128 2.13 -11.12 -0.63
N LEU A 129 1.69 -12.28 -0.18
CA LEU A 129 2.26 -12.95 0.98
C LEU A 129 2.99 -14.24 0.60
N ILE A 130 4.09 -14.52 1.29
CA ILE A 130 4.66 -15.85 1.40
C ILE A 130 4.19 -16.44 2.73
N THR A 131 3.39 -17.50 2.66
CA THR A 131 2.65 -18.08 3.79
C THR A 131 3.23 -19.42 4.24
N GLY A 132 4.26 -19.93 3.57
CA GLY A 132 4.84 -21.21 3.92
C GLY A 132 6.07 -21.56 3.09
N TYR A 133 6.71 -22.65 3.45
CA TYR A 133 7.87 -23.19 2.75
C TYR A 133 7.94 -24.73 2.87
N ASP A 134 8.61 -25.35 1.91
CA ASP A 134 8.88 -26.79 1.85
C ASP A 134 10.33 -27.00 1.39
N ASP A 135 11.22 -27.36 2.33
CA ASP A 135 12.65 -27.51 2.04
C ASP A 135 12.97 -28.74 1.17
N ALA A 136 12.10 -29.75 1.17
CA ALA A 136 12.31 -30.96 0.38
C ALA A 136 12.10 -30.67 -1.11
N SER A 137 11.10 -29.86 -1.44
CA SER A 137 10.80 -29.44 -2.82
C SER A 137 11.38 -28.08 -3.20
N GLN A 138 11.99 -27.35 -2.27
CA GLN A 138 12.50 -25.98 -2.45
C GLN A 138 11.43 -25.01 -2.96
N MET A 139 10.23 -25.09 -2.37
CA MET A 139 9.08 -24.28 -2.76
C MET A 139 8.59 -23.41 -1.60
N PHE A 140 8.16 -22.20 -1.93
CA PHE A 140 7.34 -21.34 -1.10
C PHE A 140 5.85 -21.58 -1.37
N TYR A 141 5.03 -21.50 -0.34
CA TYR A 141 3.59 -21.31 -0.46
C TYR A 141 3.32 -19.80 -0.51
N ILE A 142 2.59 -19.34 -1.52
CA ILE A 142 2.30 -17.92 -1.75
C ILE A 142 0.79 -17.65 -1.79
N LEU A 143 0.42 -16.42 -1.42
CA LEU A 143 -0.94 -15.89 -1.49
C LEU A 143 -0.92 -14.56 -2.26
N PRO A 144 -1.25 -14.57 -3.56
CA PRO A 144 -1.46 -13.37 -4.37
C PRO A 144 -2.76 -12.62 -4.01
N ILE A 145 -2.80 -11.31 -4.25
CA ILE A 145 -3.94 -10.44 -3.90
C ILE A 145 -5.24 -10.80 -4.67
N ASN A 146 -5.11 -11.35 -5.87
CA ASN A 146 -6.23 -11.70 -6.75
C ASN A 146 -6.67 -13.17 -6.66
N THR A 147 -6.19 -13.94 -5.69
CA THR A 147 -6.70 -15.30 -5.50
C THR A 147 -8.12 -15.25 -4.91
N GLU A 148 -9.08 -15.88 -5.60
CA GLU A 148 -10.43 -16.05 -5.06
C GLU A 148 -10.39 -16.84 -3.75
N LYS A 149 -11.40 -16.63 -2.90
CA LYS A 149 -11.51 -17.15 -1.51
C LYS A 149 -11.33 -18.68 -1.37
N SER A 150 -11.27 -19.43 -2.47
CA SER A 150 -11.22 -20.89 -2.53
C SER A 150 -10.05 -21.48 -3.33
N ASP A 151 -9.16 -20.67 -3.92
CA ASP A 151 -8.01 -21.22 -4.67
C ASP A 151 -6.85 -21.53 -3.70
N PRO A 152 -6.26 -22.73 -3.72
CA PRO A 152 -5.16 -23.08 -2.82
C PRO A 152 -3.98 -22.14 -2.98
N ALA A 153 -3.19 -21.98 -1.91
CA ALA A 153 -1.89 -21.32 -1.98
C ALA A 153 -1.09 -21.84 -3.17
N ILE A 154 -0.72 -20.93 -4.07
CA ILE A 154 0.10 -21.24 -5.25
C ILE A 154 1.52 -21.51 -4.74
N ASN A 155 2.28 -22.34 -5.45
CA ASN A 155 3.68 -22.60 -5.08
C ASN A 155 4.64 -21.76 -5.94
N MET A 156 5.71 -21.26 -5.33
CA MET A 156 6.79 -20.53 -6.01
C MET A 156 8.14 -21.16 -5.66
N PRO A 157 8.99 -21.54 -6.64
CA PRO A 157 10.35 -22.02 -6.36
C PRO A 157 11.20 -21.01 -5.59
N TYR A 158 12.09 -21.47 -4.71
CA TYR A 158 13.03 -20.61 -3.96
C TYR A 158 13.99 -19.83 -4.88
N ASP A 159 14.34 -20.37 -6.04
CA ASP A 159 15.22 -19.73 -7.02
C ASP A 159 14.53 -18.63 -7.81
N ALA A 160 13.19 -18.65 -7.90
CA ALA A 160 12.38 -17.62 -8.55
C ALA A 160 12.23 -16.34 -7.71
N LEU A 161 12.49 -16.39 -6.40
CA LEU A 161 12.34 -15.24 -5.49
C LEU A 161 13.22 -14.06 -5.95
N GLY A 162 12.59 -12.95 -6.33
CA GLY A 162 13.25 -11.75 -6.84
C GLY A 162 13.80 -11.87 -8.27
N LYS A 163 13.35 -12.86 -9.06
CA LYS A 163 13.76 -13.11 -10.45
C LYS A 163 12.60 -13.26 -11.46
N ARG A 164 11.37 -12.89 -11.09
CA ARG A 164 10.22 -13.07 -11.99
C ARG A 164 10.09 -11.86 -12.94
N GLU A 165 8.91 -11.27 -13.09
CA GLU A 165 8.63 -10.32 -14.17
C GLU A 165 9.50 -9.06 -14.08
N ILE A 166 9.63 -8.51 -12.89
CA ILE A 166 10.55 -7.40 -12.62
C ILE A 166 11.56 -7.91 -11.59
N PRO A 167 12.86 -8.00 -11.92
CA PRO A 167 13.88 -8.62 -11.06
C PRO A 167 14.25 -7.67 -9.90
N ILE A 168 13.27 -7.34 -9.07
CA ILE A 168 13.38 -6.65 -7.79
C ILE A 168 13.10 -7.66 -6.70
N LEU A 169 13.91 -7.65 -5.66
CA LEU A 169 13.64 -8.33 -4.41
C LEU A 169 13.24 -7.29 -3.37
N SER A 170 12.05 -7.43 -2.80
CA SER A 170 11.64 -6.65 -1.63
C SER A 170 10.84 -7.57 -0.73
N VAL A 171 11.42 -7.93 0.42
CA VAL A 171 10.82 -8.84 1.39
C VAL A 171 10.84 -8.17 2.75
N LEU A 172 9.67 -8.08 3.37
CA LEU A 172 9.49 -7.52 4.71
C LEU A 172 8.84 -8.57 5.61
N THR A 173 9.40 -8.76 6.81
CA THR A 173 8.82 -9.65 7.82
C THR A 173 8.69 -8.94 9.15
N ILE A 174 7.59 -9.17 9.86
CA ILE A 174 7.38 -8.62 11.20
C ILE A 174 8.09 -9.53 12.20
N THR A 175 8.90 -8.93 13.06
CA THR A 175 9.74 -9.64 14.04
C THR A 175 9.34 -9.31 15.47
N GLY A 176 8.74 -8.14 15.70
CA GLY A 176 8.44 -7.63 17.03
C GLY A 176 7.43 -6.49 17.03
N GLY A 177 6.98 -6.13 18.23
CA GLY A 177 6.44 -4.81 18.54
C GLY A 177 7.53 -4.00 19.25
N SER A 178 7.51 -2.69 19.05
CA SER A 178 8.37 -1.74 19.76
C SER A 178 7.64 -1.16 20.97
N ASP A 179 8.39 -0.60 21.90
CA ASP A 179 7.85 0.11 23.07
C ASP A 179 7.44 1.57 22.75
N LYS A 180 7.20 1.89 21.47
CA LYS A 180 6.88 3.25 21.04
C LYS A 180 5.50 3.67 21.56
N ALA A 181 5.44 4.80 22.25
CA ALA A 181 4.19 5.32 22.78
C ALA A 181 3.22 5.70 21.64
N LYS A 182 1.90 5.57 21.90
CA LYS A 182 0.86 5.88 20.90
C LYS A 182 0.94 7.34 20.43
N GLU A 183 1.27 8.25 21.33
CA GLU A 183 1.45 9.67 21.06
C GLU A 183 2.64 9.92 20.12
N ASP A 184 3.73 9.15 20.29
CA ASP A 184 4.90 9.21 19.40
C ASP A 184 4.57 8.63 18.03
N ILE A 185 3.85 7.51 17.95
CA ILE A 185 3.37 6.93 16.69
C ILE A 185 2.49 7.95 15.96
N LEU A 186 1.56 8.62 16.66
CA LEU A 186 0.69 9.64 16.08
C LEU A 186 1.48 10.84 15.54
N ARG A 187 2.39 11.40 16.35
CA ARG A 187 3.23 12.52 15.92
C ARG A 187 4.06 12.15 14.69
N ASP A 188 4.70 10.99 14.70
CA ASP A 188 5.57 10.58 13.61
C ASP A 188 4.77 10.18 12.36
N THR A 189 3.55 9.64 12.53
CA THR A 189 2.58 9.43 11.44
C THR A 189 2.21 10.74 10.76
N MET A 190 1.90 11.80 11.52
CA MET A 190 1.62 13.12 10.94
C MET A 190 2.85 13.70 10.23
N LYS A 191 4.06 13.53 10.78
CA LYS A 191 5.31 13.93 10.11
C LYS A 191 5.51 13.20 8.78
N LEU A 192 5.27 11.89 8.78
CA LEU A 192 5.40 11.05 7.59
C LEU A 192 4.33 11.38 6.55
N ALA A 193 3.08 11.59 6.97
CA ALA A 193 1.98 12.04 6.12
C ALA A 193 2.31 13.36 5.42
N VAL A 194 2.79 14.37 6.17
CA VAL A 194 3.25 15.65 5.62
C VAL A 194 4.41 15.45 4.65
N HIS A 195 5.36 14.56 4.95
CA HIS A 195 6.46 14.25 4.04
C HIS A 195 5.97 13.73 2.69
N HIS A 196 5.07 12.74 2.69
CA HIS A 196 4.47 12.17 1.49
C HIS A 196 3.60 13.17 0.73
N LEU A 197 2.71 13.88 1.42
CA LEU A 197 1.79 14.85 0.81
C LEU A 197 2.50 16.06 0.23
N LYS A 198 3.68 16.42 0.75
CA LYS A 198 4.53 17.47 0.14
C LYS A 198 5.47 16.94 -0.94
N GLY A 199 5.32 15.70 -1.37
CA GLY A 199 6.07 15.13 -2.48
C GLY A 199 7.57 15.00 -2.20
N LYS A 200 7.97 14.80 -0.94
CA LYS A 200 9.40 14.75 -0.56
C LYS A 200 10.09 13.43 -0.91
N GLU A 201 9.35 12.46 -1.45
CA GLU A 201 9.90 11.21 -1.96
C GLU A 201 10.50 11.36 -3.37
N TRP A 202 11.42 10.46 -3.71
CA TRP A 202 11.86 10.31 -5.09
C TRP A 202 10.73 9.71 -5.94
N CYS A 203 10.36 10.42 -7.01
CA CYS A 203 9.47 9.99 -8.09
C CYS A 203 9.48 11.08 -9.17
N GLU A 204 9.48 10.69 -10.44
CA GLU A 204 9.41 11.61 -11.60
C GLU A 204 7.98 12.06 -11.92
N ASN A 205 6.98 11.31 -11.45
CA ASN A 205 5.58 11.63 -11.61
C ASN A 205 5.14 12.75 -10.66
N ALA A 206 3.99 13.38 -10.98
CA ALA A 206 3.33 14.29 -10.05
C ALA A 206 3.00 13.53 -8.76
N LYS A 207 3.36 14.08 -7.59
CA LYS A 207 3.39 13.35 -6.32
C LYS A 207 2.90 14.18 -5.15
N GLY A 208 2.43 13.52 -4.10
CA GLY A 208 1.76 14.18 -2.98
C GLY A 208 0.56 14.98 -3.45
N LEU A 209 0.44 16.21 -2.97
CA LEU A 209 -0.63 17.13 -3.33
C LEU A 209 -0.61 17.53 -4.82
N ASP A 210 0.56 17.54 -5.47
CA ASP A 210 0.67 17.87 -6.91
C ASP A 210 0.05 16.78 -7.80
N ALA A 211 -0.17 15.58 -7.27
CA ALA A 211 -0.86 14.52 -7.98
C ALA A 211 -2.34 14.85 -8.24
N TYR A 212 -2.97 15.69 -7.41
CA TYR A 212 -4.36 16.10 -7.62
C TYR A 212 -4.56 16.90 -8.91
N PRO A 213 -3.86 18.04 -9.13
CA PRO A 213 -3.94 18.75 -10.41
C PRO A 213 -3.65 17.87 -11.62
N ALA A 214 -2.69 16.94 -11.51
CA ALA A 214 -2.38 16.01 -12.59
C ALA A 214 -3.55 15.07 -12.91
N LEU A 215 -4.17 14.46 -11.89
CA LEU A 215 -5.32 13.57 -12.08
C LEU A 215 -6.56 14.32 -12.58
N ILE A 216 -6.84 15.49 -11.99
CA ILE A 216 -7.94 16.36 -12.41
C ILE A 216 -7.82 16.68 -13.90
N ARG A 217 -6.62 17.07 -14.35
CA ARG A 217 -6.36 17.38 -15.75
C ARG A 217 -6.59 16.18 -16.67
N ILE A 218 -6.31 14.96 -16.23
CA ILE A 218 -6.60 13.75 -17.01
C ILE A 218 -8.11 13.63 -17.24
N PHE A 219 -8.93 13.83 -16.20
CA PHE A 219 -10.38 13.85 -16.35
C PHE A 219 -10.89 15.05 -17.16
N GLU A 220 -10.25 16.22 -17.09
CA GLU A 220 -10.70 17.37 -17.89
C GLU A 220 -10.36 17.20 -19.39
N ASP A 221 -9.15 16.71 -19.70
CA ASP A 221 -8.57 16.82 -21.04
C ASP A 221 -8.55 15.49 -21.83
N ASN A 222 -8.64 14.33 -21.18
CA ASN A 222 -8.36 13.02 -21.82
C ASN A 222 -9.53 12.03 -21.67
N PRO A 223 -10.56 12.08 -22.54
CA PRO A 223 -11.71 11.18 -22.49
C PRO A 223 -11.34 9.69 -22.51
N ASP A 224 -10.38 9.30 -23.35
CA ASP A 224 -9.99 7.88 -23.52
C ASP A 224 -9.35 7.31 -22.25
N ILE A 225 -8.40 8.04 -21.67
CA ILE A 225 -7.77 7.65 -20.40
C ILE A 225 -8.81 7.67 -19.28
N SER A 226 -9.68 8.69 -19.26
CA SER A 226 -10.72 8.80 -18.25
C SER A 226 -11.72 7.66 -18.27
N ALA A 227 -12.00 7.07 -19.43
CA ALA A 227 -12.89 5.91 -19.59
C ALA A 227 -12.20 4.58 -19.28
N SER A 228 -10.87 4.54 -19.36
CA SER A 228 -10.07 3.32 -19.18
C SER A 228 -10.20 2.69 -17.78
N TRP A 229 -9.82 1.41 -17.70
CA TRP A 229 -9.66 0.70 -16.44
C TRP A 229 -8.56 1.32 -15.56
N ASN A 230 -7.54 1.96 -16.15
CA ASN A 230 -6.48 2.63 -15.40
C ASN A 230 -7.03 3.76 -14.51
N ALA A 231 -7.97 4.55 -15.02
CA ALA A 231 -8.64 5.60 -14.24
C ALA A 231 -9.44 5.02 -13.08
N GLU A 232 -10.13 3.91 -13.31
CA GLU A 232 -10.85 3.17 -12.26
C GLU A 232 -9.89 2.65 -11.19
N TYR A 233 -8.78 2.02 -11.59
CA TYR A 233 -7.77 1.49 -10.69
C TYR A 233 -7.16 2.59 -9.82
N PHE A 234 -6.84 3.77 -10.37
CA PHE A 234 -6.31 4.89 -9.60
C PHE A 234 -7.31 5.45 -8.59
N LEU A 235 -8.57 5.66 -9.02
CA LEU A 235 -9.64 6.10 -8.12
C LEU A 235 -9.89 5.07 -7.00
N GLY A 236 -9.92 3.79 -7.35
CA GLY A 236 -10.14 2.70 -6.42
C GLY A 236 -9.02 2.55 -5.40
N THR A 237 -7.77 2.56 -5.86
CA THR A 237 -6.56 2.38 -5.04
C THR A 237 -6.40 3.50 -4.03
N TYR A 238 -6.40 4.76 -4.50
CA TYR A 238 -6.22 5.89 -3.59
C TYR A 238 -7.45 6.10 -2.72
N GLY A 239 -8.66 5.92 -3.24
CA GLY A 239 -9.89 6.04 -2.47
C GLY A 239 -9.95 5.06 -1.29
N ALA A 240 -9.62 3.78 -1.51
CA ALA A 240 -9.59 2.78 -0.43
C ALA A 240 -8.56 3.13 0.65
N LEU A 241 -7.39 3.66 0.28
CA LEU A 241 -6.37 4.10 1.23
C LEU A 241 -6.86 5.22 2.17
N LYS A 242 -7.75 6.11 1.71
CA LYS A 242 -8.29 7.20 2.54
C LYS A 242 -9.20 6.70 3.66
N GLU A 243 -9.75 5.49 3.55
CA GLU A 243 -10.50 4.86 4.64
C GLU A 243 -9.63 4.70 5.89
N TYR A 244 -8.41 4.18 5.69
CA TYR A 244 -7.44 3.95 6.76
C TYR A 244 -6.98 5.26 7.41
N ALA A 245 -6.84 6.33 6.62
CA ALA A 245 -6.47 7.65 7.14
C ALA A 245 -7.52 8.20 8.12
N TYR A 246 -8.81 8.24 7.73
CA TYR A 246 -9.84 8.82 8.61
C TYR A 246 -10.07 7.97 9.86
N LYS A 247 -10.10 6.63 9.72
CA LYS A 247 -10.30 5.72 10.86
C LYS A 247 -9.18 5.87 11.89
N TYR A 248 -7.95 5.99 11.42
CA TYR A 248 -6.81 6.20 12.31
C TYR A 248 -6.92 7.52 13.08
N PHE A 249 -7.22 8.64 12.41
CA PHE A 249 -7.38 9.92 13.09
C PHE A 249 -8.59 9.95 14.04
N GLU A 250 -9.67 9.27 13.70
CA GLU A 250 -10.84 9.11 14.58
C GLU A 250 -10.44 8.35 15.85
N LYS A 251 -9.79 7.19 15.71
CA LYS A 251 -9.28 6.38 16.82
C LYS A 251 -8.27 7.14 17.68
N ALA A 252 -7.45 8.00 17.08
CA ALA A 252 -6.48 8.85 17.75
C ALA A 252 -7.06 10.13 18.38
N GLY A 253 -8.39 10.34 18.31
CA GLY A 253 -9.05 11.51 18.88
C GLY A 253 -8.66 12.83 18.20
N ARG A 254 -8.28 12.79 16.91
CA ARG A 254 -7.99 13.97 16.09
C ARG A 254 -9.20 14.33 15.23
N THR A 255 -10.25 14.82 15.89
CA THR A 255 -11.58 15.03 15.28
C THR A 255 -11.55 15.84 13.99
N GLU A 256 -10.85 16.98 13.96
CA GLU A 256 -10.76 17.83 12.76
C GLU A 256 -10.08 17.11 11.58
N LEU A 257 -8.97 16.41 11.83
CA LEU A 257 -8.30 15.60 10.81
C LEU A 257 -9.17 14.43 10.35
N ALA A 258 -9.87 13.77 11.28
CA ALA A 258 -10.77 12.68 10.97
C ALA A 258 -11.93 13.14 10.07
N GLU A 259 -12.53 14.31 10.34
CA GLU A 259 -13.59 14.88 9.50
C GLU A 259 -13.08 15.25 8.10
N LEU A 260 -11.92 15.89 8.00
CA LEU A 260 -11.29 16.20 6.72
C LEU A 260 -11.06 14.94 5.89
N TYR A 261 -10.45 13.90 6.48
CA TYR A 261 -10.19 12.65 5.76
C TYR A 261 -11.45 11.83 5.48
N ARG A 262 -12.50 11.95 6.29
CA ARG A 262 -13.80 11.34 6.01
C ARG A 262 -14.44 11.98 4.77
N ASN A 263 -14.38 13.31 4.65
CA ASN A 263 -14.84 14.02 3.46
C ASN A 263 -14.01 13.64 2.22
N VAL A 264 -12.69 13.52 2.38
CA VAL A 264 -11.80 13.05 1.32
C VAL A 264 -12.20 11.64 0.87
N PHE A 265 -12.34 10.70 1.80
CA PHE A 265 -12.76 9.34 1.51
C PHE A 265 -14.10 9.29 0.75
N HIS A 266 -15.13 9.97 1.25
CA HIS A 266 -16.44 9.96 0.59
C HIS A 266 -16.41 10.54 -0.82
N ALA A 267 -15.65 11.62 -1.04
CA ALA A 267 -15.51 12.21 -2.36
C ALA A 267 -14.75 11.29 -3.34
N TRP A 268 -13.70 10.59 -2.89
CA TRP A 268 -13.04 9.55 -3.69
C TRP A 268 -13.98 8.37 -4.01
N MET A 269 -14.79 7.93 -3.04
CA MET A 269 -15.75 6.84 -3.24
C MET A 269 -16.84 7.21 -4.24
N GLU A 270 -17.35 8.44 -4.18
CA GLU A 270 -18.31 8.91 -5.16
C GLU A 270 -17.66 9.05 -6.55
N ALA A 271 -16.42 9.55 -6.64
CA ALA A 271 -15.70 9.63 -7.91
C ALA A 271 -15.47 8.24 -8.53
N PHE A 272 -15.04 7.27 -7.73
CA PHE A 272 -14.89 5.88 -8.13
C PHE A 272 -16.22 5.30 -8.61
N LYS A 273 -17.29 5.47 -7.83
CA LYS A 273 -18.63 5.00 -8.19
C LYS A 273 -19.15 5.60 -9.49
N ILE A 274 -18.93 6.89 -9.73
CA ILE A 274 -19.29 7.53 -11.01
C ILE A 274 -18.49 6.86 -12.14
N LYS A 275 -17.16 6.72 -11.99
CA LYS A 275 -16.30 6.11 -13.00
C LYS A 275 -16.67 4.66 -13.35
N THR A 276 -17.16 3.87 -12.38
CA THR A 276 -17.53 2.47 -12.60
C THR A 276 -18.93 2.28 -13.18
N ASN A 277 -19.84 3.25 -12.99
CA ASN A 277 -21.26 3.11 -13.36
C ASN A 277 -21.69 4.05 -14.50
N GLU A 278 -20.90 5.05 -14.84
CA GLU A 278 -21.21 6.05 -15.85
C GLU A 278 -20.11 6.13 -16.92
N ASP A 279 -20.47 6.56 -18.13
CA ASP A 279 -19.52 6.72 -19.23
C ASP A 279 -18.66 7.97 -19.03
N ALA A 280 -17.38 7.76 -18.72
CA ALA A 280 -16.41 8.83 -18.54
C ALA A 280 -15.87 9.39 -19.88
N THR A 281 -16.34 8.94 -21.05
CA THR A 281 -16.13 9.67 -22.32
C THR A 281 -17.03 10.91 -22.43
N LEU A 282 -18.06 11.03 -21.58
CA LEU A 282 -18.95 12.19 -21.53
C LEU A 282 -18.35 13.35 -20.70
N PRO A 283 -18.37 14.60 -21.21
CA PRO A 283 -17.81 15.76 -20.51
C PRO A 283 -18.41 16.01 -19.12
N GLU A 284 -19.72 15.85 -18.96
CA GLU A 284 -20.44 16.07 -17.70
C GLU A 284 -20.05 15.06 -16.62
N THR A 285 -19.84 13.80 -16.99
CA THR A 285 -19.37 12.74 -16.09
C THR A 285 -17.98 13.10 -15.57
N ARG A 286 -17.06 13.46 -16.47
CA ARG A 286 -15.69 13.84 -16.07
C ARG A 286 -15.65 15.11 -15.24
N ALA A 287 -16.50 16.10 -15.55
CA ALA A 287 -16.59 17.34 -14.77
C ALA A 287 -17.01 17.08 -13.32
N ARG A 288 -17.93 16.14 -13.09
CA ARG A 288 -18.34 15.70 -11.74
C ARG A 288 -17.19 15.03 -11.00
N ILE A 289 -16.49 14.09 -11.64
CA ILE A 289 -15.31 13.43 -11.06
C ILE A 289 -14.23 14.47 -10.70
N ALA A 290 -13.90 15.37 -11.64
CA ALA A 290 -12.92 16.44 -11.43
C ALA A 290 -13.31 17.38 -10.27
N SER A 291 -14.60 17.70 -10.13
CA SER A 291 -15.10 18.52 -9.03
C SER A 291 -14.93 17.84 -7.66
N LEU A 292 -15.20 16.53 -7.57
CA LEU A 292 -14.94 15.75 -6.36
C LEU A 292 -13.45 15.75 -6.01
N LEU A 293 -12.58 15.53 -7.00
CA LEU A 293 -11.13 15.56 -6.81
C LEU A 293 -10.62 16.95 -6.37
N LYS A 294 -11.18 18.05 -6.89
CA LYS A 294 -10.87 19.41 -6.41
C LYS A 294 -11.23 19.59 -4.93
N SER A 295 -12.40 19.11 -4.50
CA SER A 295 -12.80 19.12 -3.08
C SER A 295 -11.84 18.29 -2.21
N THR A 296 -11.42 17.10 -2.68
CA THR A 296 -10.45 16.29 -1.93
C THR A 296 -9.10 16.99 -1.79
N TYR A 297 -8.62 17.65 -2.85
CA TYR A 297 -7.38 18.42 -2.84
C TYR A 297 -7.40 19.54 -1.80
N GLU A 298 -8.51 20.29 -1.73
CA GLU A 298 -8.68 21.35 -0.73
C GLU A 298 -8.68 20.82 0.70
N ASN A 299 -9.36 19.69 0.94
CA ASN A 299 -9.42 19.07 2.26
C ASN A 299 -8.06 18.49 2.69
N GLU A 300 -7.35 17.77 1.83
CA GLU A 300 -5.99 17.28 2.16
C GLU A 300 -5.00 18.44 2.33
N THR A 301 -5.11 19.51 1.54
CA THR A 301 -4.29 20.72 1.72
C THR A 301 -4.50 21.35 3.10
N LYS A 302 -5.75 21.42 3.59
CA LYS A 302 -6.06 21.87 4.95
C LYS A 302 -5.48 20.91 5.99
N ALA A 303 -5.66 19.60 5.80
CA ALA A 303 -5.12 18.58 6.71
C ALA A 303 -3.60 18.66 6.83
N VAL A 304 -2.87 18.90 5.73
CA VAL A 304 -1.41 19.11 5.75
C VAL A 304 -1.03 20.30 6.63
N ARG A 305 -1.72 21.45 6.50
CA ARG A 305 -1.44 22.64 7.32
C ARG A 305 -1.65 22.36 8.81
N ILE A 306 -2.72 21.65 9.15
CA ILE A 306 -3.00 21.25 10.54
C ILE A 306 -1.90 20.31 11.04
N MET A 307 -1.58 19.25 10.31
CA MET A 307 -0.52 18.31 10.69
C MET A 307 0.83 19.01 10.86
N GLU A 308 1.21 19.92 9.95
CA GLU A 308 2.42 20.73 10.07
C GLU A 308 2.45 21.54 11.37
N SER A 309 1.35 22.22 11.71
CA SER A 309 1.26 23.01 12.94
C SER A 309 1.37 22.18 14.23
N LEU A 310 1.10 20.88 14.15
CA LEU A 310 1.13 19.95 15.29
C LEU A 310 2.46 19.20 15.43
N VAL A 311 3.34 19.26 14.42
CA VAL A 311 4.58 18.45 14.38
C VAL A 311 5.87 19.26 14.20
N ILE A 312 5.75 20.56 13.92
CA ILE A 312 6.84 21.56 13.99
C ILE A 312 6.96 22.03 15.43
#